data_AF-A0A945EAZ9-F1
#
_entry.id   AF-A0A945EAZ9-F1
#
_cell.length_a   1.000
_cell.length_b   1.000
_cell.length_c   1.000
_cell.angle_alpha   90.00
_cell.angle_beta   90.00
_cell.angle_gamma   90.00
#
_symmetry.space_group_name_H-M   'P 1'
#
loop_
_entity.id
_entity.type
_entity.pdbx_description
1 polymer ?
#
loop_
_entity_poly.entity_id
_entity_poly.type
_entity_poly.pdbx_seq_one_letter_code
_entity_poly.pdbx_strand_id
1 'polypeptide(L)'
;MLPDNLNSLKIISECPVCRKKQFPADINLVEEREEGHLLHMQCKLCSGSLLVFVNFNDHGANVIGVLTDLQSQEVGKVLSRGPLTADDFLEIYQKMNQEGIVKELLG
;
A
#
# COMPACT_ATOMS: atom_id res chain seq x y z
N MET A 1 4.10 -13.62 -10.63
CA MET A 1 5.06 -13.20 -11.69
C MET A 1 4.63 -11.81 -12.11
N LEU A 2 5.53 -10.82 -12.16
CA LEU A 2 5.16 -9.45 -12.54
C LEU A 2 4.86 -9.39 -14.04
N PRO A 3 3.87 -8.60 -14.49
CA PRO A 3 3.55 -8.50 -15.90
C PRO A 3 4.72 -7.86 -16.68
N ASP A 4 4.89 -8.22 -17.95
CA ASP A 4 6.09 -7.88 -18.74
C ASP A 4 6.32 -6.38 -18.91
N ASN A 5 5.24 -5.59 -18.94
CA ASN A 5 5.30 -4.12 -18.95
C ASN A 5 5.97 -3.57 -17.68
N LEU A 6 5.84 -4.22 -16.52
CA LEU A 6 6.44 -3.81 -15.26
C LEU A 6 7.90 -4.25 -15.10
N ASN A 7 8.29 -5.37 -15.69
CA ASN A 7 9.65 -5.89 -15.62
C ASN A 7 10.69 -4.95 -16.27
N SER A 8 10.28 -4.16 -17.26
CA SER A 8 11.13 -3.20 -17.98
C SER A 8 11.17 -1.79 -17.38
N LEU A 9 10.26 -1.43 -16.46
CA LEU A 9 10.24 -0.07 -15.91
C LEU A 9 10.92 0.03 -14.54
N LYS A 10 11.92 0.93 -14.45
CA LYS A 10 12.37 1.54 -13.18
C LYS A 10 11.35 2.59 -12.73
N ILE A 11 10.12 2.17 -12.44
CA ILE A 11 9.01 3.06 -12.01
C ILE A 11 9.44 3.86 -10.78
N ILE A 12 10.13 3.21 -9.84
CA ILE A 12 10.69 3.82 -8.65
C ILE A 12 12.18 3.47 -8.59
N SER A 13 13.02 4.47 -8.81
CA SER A 13 14.47 4.30 -8.87
C SER A 13 15.17 4.53 -7.51
N GLU A 14 14.47 5.14 -6.55
CA GLU A 14 14.98 5.51 -5.23
C GLU A 14 13.91 5.29 -4.15
N CYS A 15 14.32 4.78 -2.98
CA CYS A 15 13.42 4.65 -1.84
C CYS A 15 13.03 6.03 -1.28
N PRO A 16 11.74 6.38 -1.16
CA PRO A 16 11.31 7.68 -0.63
C PRO A 16 11.58 7.86 0.88
N VAL A 17 11.90 6.78 1.61
CA VAL A 17 12.18 6.81 3.05
C VAL A 17 13.67 6.98 3.33
N CYS A 18 14.50 6.05 2.86
CA CYS A 18 15.94 6.06 3.15
C CYS A 18 16.80 6.63 2.02
N ARG A 19 16.21 7.06 0.90
CA ARG A 19 16.90 7.62 -0.27
C ARG A 19 17.92 6.70 -0.92
N LYS A 20 17.81 5.39 -0.68
CA LYS A 20 18.66 4.41 -1.37
C LYS A 20 18.26 4.34 -2.84
N LYS A 21 19.21 4.68 -3.71
CA LYS A 21 19.13 4.48 -5.17
C LYS A 21 19.14 2.99 -5.52
N GLN A 22 18.65 2.66 -6.71
CA GLN A 22 18.43 1.28 -7.16
C GLN A 22 17.52 0.54 -6.18
N PHE A 23 16.35 1.13 -5.92
CA PHE A 23 15.42 0.74 -4.87
C PHE A 23 15.32 -0.79 -4.70
N PRO A 24 16.01 -1.38 -3.71
CA PRO A 24 16.01 -2.82 -3.52
C PRO A 24 14.77 -3.18 -2.71
N ALA A 25 13.66 -3.40 -3.42
CA ALA A 25 12.36 -3.69 -2.82
C ALA A 25 11.92 -5.13 -3.08
N ASP A 26 11.23 -5.72 -2.11
CA ASP A 26 10.33 -6.83 -2.40
C ASP A 26 9.04 -6.26 -2.99
N ILE A 27 8.63 -6.76 -4.15
CA ILE A 27 7.47 -6.27 -4.90
C ILE A 27 6.42 -7.37 -4.94
N ASN A 28 5.23 -7.06 -4.43
CA ASN A 28 4.06 -7.91 -4.48
C ASN A 28 3.00 -7.26 -5.36
N LEU A 29 2.56 -7.96 -6.39
CA LEU A 29 1.38 -7.57 -7.15
C LEU A 29 0.15 -7.83 -6.28
N VAL A 30 -0.56 -6.75 -5.94
CA VAL A 30 -1.75 -6.80 -5.08
C VAL A 30 -2.98 -7.06 -5.92
N GLU A 31 -3.11 -6.34 -7.03
CA GLU A 31 -4.29 -6.41 -7.89
C GLU A 31 -3.93 -6.04 -9.34
N GLU A 32 -4.53 -6.73 -10.30
CA GLU A 32 -4.57 -6.32 -11.71
C GLU A 32 -5.96 -5.80 -12.03
N ARG A 33 -6.04 -4.58 -12.56
CA ARG A 33 -7.27 -3.97 -13.07
C ARG A 33 -7.09 -3.67 -14.55
N GLU A 34 -8.20 -3.49 -15.28
CA GLU A 34 -8.15 -3.07 -16.68
C GLU A 34 -7.36 -1.77 -16.85
N GLU A 35 -7.50 -0.85 -15.90
CA GLU A 35 -6.85 0.45 -15.94
C GLU A 35 -5.40 0.44 -15.43
N GLY A 36 -4.89 -0.64 -14.83
CA GLY A 36 -3.53 -0.64 -14.29
C GLY A 36 -3.26 -1.69 -13.21
N HIS A 37 -2.09 -1.58 -12.58
CA HIS A 37 -1.59 -2.53 -11.59
C HIS A 37 -1.38 -1.86 -10.24
N LEU A 38 -1.82 -2.54 -9.18
CA LEU A 38 -1.55 -2.13 -7.80
C LEU A 38 -0.45 -3.01 -7.19
N LEU A 39 0.57 -2.38 -6.65
CA LEU A 39 1.78 -3.02 -6.16
C LEU A 39 2.02 -2.62 -4.71
N HIS A 40 2.37 -3.58 -3.88
CA HIS A 40 2.96 -3.33 -2.56
C HIS A 40 4.46 -3.54 -2.67
N MET A 41 5.24 -2.53 -2.30
CA MET A 41 6.69 -2.54 -2.35
C MET A 41 7.25 -2.32 -0.95
N GLN A 42 8.14 -3.20 -0.49
CA GLN A 42 8.81 -3.03 0.80
C GLN A 42 10.33 -2.90 0.62
N CYS A 43 10.91 -1.82 1.17
CA CYS A 43 12.35 -1.62 1.12
C CYS A 43 13.09 -2.68 1.94
N LYS A 44 14.04 -3.40 1.34
CA LYS A 44 14.88 -4.39 2.05
C LYS A 44 15.84 -3.80 3.07
N LEU A 45 16.03 -2.47 3.07
CA LEU A 45 17.03 -1.80 3.91
C LEU A 45 16.42 -1.07 5.11
N CYS A 46 15.32 -0.36 4.92
CA CYS A 46 14.67 0.41 5.98
C CYS A 46 13.26 -0.07 6.31
N SER A 47 12.79 -1.14 5.66
CA SER A 47 11.46 -1.75 5.83
C SER A 47 10.28 -0.83 5.53
N GLY A 48 10.52 0.36 4.98
CA GLY A 48 9.46 1.28 4.56
C GLY A 48 8.63 0.65 3.44
N SER A 49 7.31 0.70 3.58
CA SER A 49 6.36 0.14 2.63
C SER A 49 5.68 1.23 1.78
N LEU A 50 5.44 0.89 0.52
CA LEU A 50 4.82 1.75 -0.47
C LEU A 50 3.70 0.97 -1.15
N LEU A 51 2.52 1.56 -1.22
CA LEU A 51 1.43 1.07 -2.07
C LEU A 51 1.41 1.94 -3.33
N VAL A 52 1.56 1.32 -4.50
CA VAL A 52 1.79 2.01 -5.77
C VAL A 52 0.78 1.54 -6.80
N PHE A 53 -0.01 2.46 -7.33
CA PHE A 53 -0.85 2.22 -8.50
C PHE A 53 -0.15 2.75 -9.74
N VAL A 54 -0.07 1.91 -10.77
CA VAL A 54 0.57 2.23 -12.06
C VAL A 54 -0.44 1.98 -13.16
N ASN A 55 -0.71 3.00 -13.98
CA ASN A 55 -1.46 2.84 -15.22
C ASN A 55 -0.64 3.27 -16.44
N PHE A 56 -0.96 2.68 -17.59
CA PHE A 56 -0.32 2.99 -18.86
C PHE A 56 -1.36 3.57 -19.81
N ASN A 57 -0.99 4.65 -20.48
CA ASN A 57 -1.79 5.26 -21.54
C ASN A 57 -0.88 5.64 -22.73
N ASP A 58 -1.46 6.20 -23.78
CA ASP A 58 -0.74 6.58 -25.00
C ASP A 58 0.39 7.61 -24.77
N HIS A 59 0.40 8.29 -23.62
CA HIS A 59 1.37 9.31 -23.25
C HIS A 59 2.44 8.79 -22.27
N GLY A 60 2.37 7.52 -21.86
CA GLY A 60 3.34 6.88 -20.97
C GLY A 60 2.70 6.25 -19.74
N ALA A 61 3.49 6.13 -18.67
CA ALA A 61 3.04 5.58 -17.39
C ALA A 61 2.68 6.72 -16.42
N ASN A 62 1.52 6.63 -15.78
CA ASN A 62 1.18 7.46 -14.63
C ASN A 62 1.21 6.58 -13.36
N VAL A 63 1.74 7.15 -12.28
CA VAL A 63 2.15 6.44 -11.08
C VAL A 63 1.72 7.24 -9.87
N ILE A 64 0.93 6.63 -8.99
CA ILE A 64 0.54 7.21 -7.71
C ILE A 64 1.03 6.27 -6.61
N GLY A 65 1.81 6.81 -5.67
CA GLY A 65 2.37 6.05 -4.56
C GLY A 65 2.01 6.66 -3.22
N VAL A 66 1.69 5.80 -2.24
CA VAL A 66 1.41 6.19 -0.86
C VAL A 66 2.33 5.43 0.07
N LEU A 67 2.97 6.15 1.00
CA LEU A 67 3.69 5.54 2.12
C LEU A 67 2.70 4.93 3.10
N THR A 68 2.97 3.71 3.52
CA THR A 68 2.08 2.97 4.40
C THR A 68 2.87 2.09 5.36
N ASP A 69 2.27 1.76 6.49
CA ASP A 69 2.73 0.76 7.44
C ASP A 69 2.17 -0.64 7.14
N LEU A 70 1.26 -0.75 6.18
CA LEU A 70 0.64 -2.02 5.80
C LEU A 70 1.70 -3.04 5.37
N GLN A 71 1.55 -4.25 5.89
CA GLN A 71 2.23 -5.44 5.39
C GLN A 71 1.49 -5.97 4.15
N SER A 72 2.20 -6.65 3.26
CA SER A 72 1.65 -7.18 2.00
C SER A 72 0.35 -7.98 2.20
N GLN A 73 0.28 -8.79 3.26
CA GLN A 73 -0.88 -9.60 3.62
C GLN A 73 -2.11 -8.82 4.12
N GLU A 74 -1.93 -7.55 4.52
CA GLU A 74 -2.99 -6.69 5.05
C GLU A 74 -3.65 -5.86 3.94
N VAL A 75 -2.91 -5.59 2.86
CA VAL A 75 -3.35 -4.72 1.77
C VAL A 75 -4.68 -5.21 1.19
N GLY A 76 -4.80 -6.50 0.89
CA GLY A 76 -6.04 -7.06 0.34
C GLY A 76 -7.26 -6.85 1.26
N LYS A 77 -7.08 -6.99 2.58
CA LYS A 77 -8.15 -6.77 3.56
C LYS A 77 -8.61 -5.31 3.55
N VAL A 78 -7.65 -4.38 3.60
CA VAL A 78 -7.93 -2.93 3.60
C VAL A 78 -8.66 -2.51 2.34
N LEU A 79 -8.22 -3.00 1.17
CA LEU A 79 -8.86 -2.67 -0.11
C LEU A 79 -10.28 -3.26 -0.23
N SER A 80 -10.51 -4.45 0.33
CA SER A 80 -11.81 -5.12 0.29
C SER A 80 -12.85 -4.55 1.27
N ARG A 81 -12.43 -3.75 2.27
CA ARG A 81 -13.32 -3.22 3.32
C ARG A 81 -14.38 -2.25 2.79
N GLY A 82 -14.16 -1.66 1.62
CA GLY A 82 -15.03 -0.61 1.07
C GLY A 82 -14.92 0.72 1.83
N PRO A 83 -15.73 1.73 1.46
CA PRO A 83 -15.73 3.03 2.11
C PRO A 83 -16.12 2.95 3.59
N LEU A 84 -15.50 3.77 4.42
CA LEU A 84 -15.92 3.96 5.81
C LEU A 84 -17.34 4.53 5.85
N THR A 85 -18.19 3.94 6.68
CA THR A 85 -19.57 4.35 6.92
C THR A 85 -19.70 5.09 8.25
N ALA A 86 -20.82 5.79 8.44
CA ALA A 86 -21.10 6.45 9.73
C ALA A 86 -21.16 5.46 10.90
N ASP A 87 -21.60 4.22 10.65
CA ASP A 87 -21.66 3.16 11.65
C ASP A 87 -20.26 2.71 12.09
N ASP A 88 -19.29 2.64 11.15
CA ASP A 88 -17.89 2.38 11.50
C ASP A 88 -17.35 3.42 12.49
N PHE A 89 -17.68 4.70 12.28
CA PHE A 89 -17.26 5.78 13.19
C PHE A 89 -17.97 5.68 14.54
N LEU A 90 -19.27 5.39 14.55
CA LEU A 90 -20.05 5.27 15.78
C LEU A 90 -19.55 4.09 16.63
N GLU A 91 -19.23 2.95 16.00
CA GLU A 91 -18.69 1.78 16.68
C GLU A 91 -17.35 2.10 17.37
N ILE A 92 -16.44 2.74 16.64
CA ILE A 92 -15.14 3.15 17.19
C ILE A 92 -15.33 4.13 18.35
N TYR A 93 -16.19 5.14 18.18
CA TYR A 93 -16.46 6.13 19.24
C TYR A 93 -17.02 5.48 20.52
N GLN A 94 -17.98 4.57 20.37
CA GLN A 94 -18.57 3.84 21.50
C GLN A 94 -17.53 2.98 22.22
N LYS A 95 -16.66 2.27 21.48
CA LYS A 95 -15.56 1.49 22.04
C LYS A 95 -14.53 2.36 22.75
N MET A 96 -14.14 3.50 22.14
CA MET A 96 -13.16 4.42 22.71
C MET A 96 -13.58 5.03 24.06
N ASN A 97 -14.88 5.11 24.33
CA ASN A 97 -15.41 5.59 25.61
C ASN A 97 -15.50 4.51 26.71
N GLN A 98 -15.12 3.26 26.41
CA GLN A 98 -15.06 2.20 27.41
C GLN A 98 -13.74 2.24 28.18
N GLU A 99 -13.80 2.08 29.50
CA GLU A 99 -12.59 1.97 30.31
C GLU A 99 -11.74 0.77 29.88
N GLY A 100 -10.44 0.98 29.72
CA GLY A 100 -9.50 -0.10 29.37
C GLY A 100 -9.32 -0.35 27.88
N ILE A 101 -10.09 0.30 26.99
CA ILE A 101 -9.99 0.10 25.54
C ILE A 101 -8.57 0.37 24.99
N VAL A 102 -7.85 1.35 25.55
CA VAL A 102 -6.47 1.65 25.13
C VAL A 102 -5.53 0.48 25.41
N LYS A 103 -5.70 -0.22 26.54
CA LYS A 103 -4.91 -1.43 26.85
C LYS A 103 -5.30 -2.57 25.93
N GLU A 104 -6.58 -2.72 25.61
CA GLU A 104 -7.05 -3.78 24.72
C GLU A 104 -6.58 -3.58 23.27
N LEU A 105 -6.49 -2.33 22.81
CA LEU A 105 -6.02 -1.99 21.47
C LEU A 105 -4.49 -2.05 21.31
N LEU A 106 -3.73 -1.79 22.37
CA LEU A 106 -2.26 -1.66 22.31
C LEU A 106 -1.49 -2.81 22.98
N GLY A 107 -2.18 -3.68 23.73
CA GLY A 107 -1.55 -4.72 24.56
C GLY A 107 -1.02 -4.17 25.88
#